data_AF-A0A7N2KWE6-F1
#
_entry.id   AF-A0A7N2KWE6-F1
#
_cell.length_a   1.000
_cell.length_b   1.000
_cell.length_c   1.000
_cell.angle_alpha   90.00
_cell.angle_beta   90.00
_cell.angle_gamma   90.00
#
_symmetry.space_group_name_H-M   'P 1'
#
loop_
_entity.id
_entity.type
_entity.pdbx_description
1 polymer ?
#
loop_
_entity_poly.entity_id
_entity_poly.type
_entity_poly.pdbx_seq_one_letter_code
_entity_poly.pdbx_strand_id
1 'polypeptide(L)'
;MSYNFTLATFWTPHLVKGEEADNNGPTHTGLFNLYLDEFDEEWTTQVEEFDYLIISAGHWFFRPMVYYENHQIVGCHYCLLDNVTDLTMYYGYRKAFRTAFKAINSLKNYKGITFLRTYAPSHFENGLWNQGGNCVRTKPFRSNEIKLDDQNLELYMAQVEEFRKAEKEGKKKGLRYRLLDTTQAMLLRPDGHPSRYGHWPHENVTLYNDCVHWCLPGPIDTWSDFLLEMLKREGVRSHEEKLQYLSDRKLPVR
;
A
#
# COMPACT_ATOMS: atom_id res chain seq x y z
N MET A 1 -28.10 6.15 -16.57
CA MET A 1 -28.14 6.21 -15.10
C MET A 1 -26.83 6.85 -14.64
N SER A 2 -26.90 8.00 -13.96
CA SER A 2 -25.75 8.57 -13.25
C SER A 2 -25.77 8.00 -11.83
N TYR A 3 -24.67 7.40 -11.39
CA TYR A 3 -24.62 6.65 -10.12
C TYR A 3 -24.18 7.50 -8.92
N ASN A 4 -24.00 8.82 -9.07
CA ASN A 4 -23.41 9.69 -8.04
C ASN A 4 -22.22 9.02 -7.33
N PHE A 5 -21.30 8.49 -8.14
CA PHE A 5 -20.16 7.70 -7.70
C PHE A 5 -18.88 8.48 -8.00
N THR A 6 -18.04 8.61 -6.99
CA THR A 6 -16.74 9.28 -7.09
C THR A 6 -15.63 8.27 -6.84
N LEU A 7 -14.65 8.27 -7.74
CA LEU A 7 -13.38 7.56 -7.57
C LEU A 7 -12.25 8.58 -7.66
N ALA A 8 -11.39 8.61 -6.66
CA ALA A 8 -10.23 9.48 -6.61
C ALA A 8 -8.96 8.66 -6.34
N THR A 9 -7.83 9.20 -6.77
CA THR A 9 -6.49 8.66 -6.51
C THR A 9 -5.62 9.79 -5.98
N PHE A 10 -4.87 9.50 -4.91
CA PHE A 10 -3.91 10.40 -4.28
C PHE A 10 -2.54 9.76 -4.40
N TRP A 11 -1.56 10.48 -4.94
CA TRP A 11 -0.25 9.91 -5.23
C TRP A 11 0.72 10.18 -4.07
N THR A 12 0.65 9.29 -3.08
CA THR A 12 1.49 9.36 -1.88
C THR A 12 2.31 8.06 -1.74
N PRO A 13 3.47 7.95 -2.42
CA PRO A 13 4.22 6.69 -2.53
C PRO A 13 4.67 6.13 -1.18
N HIS A 14 4.82 7.00 -0.18
CA HIS A 14 5.27 6.66 1.17
C HIS A 14 4.19 6.85 2.25
N LEU A 15 2.96 7.26 1.90
CA LEU A 15 1.80 7.51 2.80
C LEU A 15 1.96 8.64 3.83
N VAL A 16 3.18 9.03 4.15
CA VAL A 16 3.56 10.12 5.05
C VAL A 16 4.17 11.26 4.27
N LYS A 17 4.27 12.43 4.91
CA LYS A 17 4.92 13.58 4.29
C LYS A 17 6.33 13.19 3.84
N GLY A 18 6.58 13.42 2.57
CA GLY A 18 7.86 13.12 1.96
C GLY A 18 8.20 14.09 0.84
N GLU A 19 9.48 14.24 0.58
CA GLU A 19 10.00 15.06 -0.51
C GLU A 19 11.19 14.35 -1.17
N GLU A 20 11.33 14.54 -2.47
CA GLU A 20 12.52 14.12 -3.20
C GLU A 20 13.62 15.17 -2.99
N ALA A 21 14.62 14.83 -2.18
CA ALA A 21 15.71 15.72 -1.80
C ALA A 21 16.78 15.84 -2.89
N ASP A 22 17.03 14.74 -3.61
CA ASP A 22 17.94 14.68 -4.74
C ASP A 22 17.41 13.63 -5.73
N ASN A 23 17.08 14.02 -6.96
CA ASN A 23 16.54 13.13 -8.01
C ASN A 23 17.57 12.12 -8.52
N ASN A 24 18.87 12.43 -8.44
CA ASN A 24 19.90 11.46 -8.78
C ASN A 24 20.09 10.49 -7.61
N GLY A 25 20.37 11.02 -6.42
CA GLY A 25 20.56 10.25 -5.20
C GLY A 25 21.71 9.23 -5.28
N PRO A 26 21.93 8.43 -4.22
CA PRO A 26 23.01 7.45 -4.15
C PRO A 26 22.98 6.34 -5.21
N THR A 27 21.79 6.01 -5.72
CA THR A 27 21.56 4.86 -6.62
C THR A 27 21.05 5.25 -8.01
N HIS A 28 21.12 6.53 -8.40
CA HIS A 28 20.51 7.05 -9.63
C HIS A 28 18.99 6.82 -9.70
N THR A 29 18.35 6.73 -8.53
CA THR A 29 16.89 6.57 -8.37
C THR A 29 16.35 7.50 -7.30
N GLY A 30 17.00 8.62 -7.08
CA GLY A 30 16.59 9.61 -6.11
C GLY A 30 16.90 9.27 -4.65
N LEU A 31 16.80 10.29 -3.80
CA LEU A 31 16.92 10.27 -2.35
C LEU A 31 15.70 10.98 -1.77
N PHE A 32 14.97 10.32 -0.87
CA PHE A 32 13.71 10.82 -0.35
C PHE A 32 13.82 11.14 1.14
N ASN A 33 13.44 12.34 1.54
CA ASN A 33 13.25 12.67 2.95
C ASN A 33 11.85 12.24 3.37
N LEU A 34 11.73 11.39 4.39
CA LEU A 34 10.45 10.97 4.95
C LEU A 34 10.30 11.47 6.38
N TYR A 35 9.23 12.22 6.63
CA TYR A 35 8.87 12.74 7.96
C TYR A 35 7.94 11.73 8.62
N LEU A 36 8.53 10.81 9.37
CA LEU A 36 7.86 9.58 9.83
C LEU A 36 6.82 9.82 10.93
N ASP A 37 6.73 11.02 11.48
CA ASP A 37 5.74 11.46 12.47
C ASP A 37 4.77 12.53 11.94
N GLU A 38 4.88 12.89 10.66
CA GLU A 38 4.02 13.88 10.00
C GLU A 38 3.05 13.23 9.01
N PHE A 39 1.84 13.77 8.94
CA PHE A 39 0.81 13.33 8.00
C PHE A 39 1.06 13.94 6.63
N ASP A 40 0.77 13.18 5.58
CA ASP A 40 0.73 13.74 4.23
C ASP A 40 -0.62 14.42 3.98
N GLU A 41 -0.59 15.74 3.84
CA GLU A 41 -1.78 16.56 3.61
C GLU A 41 -2.41 16.31 2.23
N GLU A 42 -1.68 15.73 1.26
CA GLU A 42 -2.20 15.45 -0.08
C GLU A 42 -3.46 14.57 -0.01
N TRP A 43 -3.48 13.59 0.89
CA TRP A 43 -4.63 12.70 1.06
C TRP A 43 -5.39 12.95 2.36
N THR A 44 -4.71 13.26 3.47
CA THR A 44 -5.38 13.29 4.79
C THR A 44 -6.42 14.40 4.92
N THR A 45 -6.29 15.48 4.15
CA THR A 45 -7.25 16.60 4.15
C THR A 45 -8.53 16.31 3.35
N GLN A 46 -8.54 15.25 2.53
CA GLN A 46 -9.62 14.98 1.57
C GLN A 46 -10.43 13.72 1.90
N VAL A 47 -9.83 12.76 2.63
CA VAL A 47 -10.44 11.42 2.81
C VAL A 47 -11.69 11.38 3.69
N GLU A 48 -12.01 12.44 4.45
CA GLU A 48 -13.25 12.48 5.25
C GLU A 48 -14.52 12.48 4.37
N GLU A 49 -14.41 12.83 3.08
CA GLU A 49 -15.52 12.84 2.12
C GLU A 49 -15.82 11.47 1.49
N PHE A 50 -14.98 10.45 1.74
CA PHE A 50 -15.08 9.16 1.08
C PHE A 50 -15.68 8.07 1.98
N ASP A 51 -16.57 7.25 1.40
CA ASP A 51 -17.16 6.09 2.08
C ASP A 51 -16.16 4.93 2.25
N TYR A 52 -15.16 4.87 1.36
CA TYR A 52 -14.16 3.81 1.31
C TYR A 52 -12.78 4.42 1.04
N LEU A 53 -11.80 4.07 1.87
CA LEU A 53 -10.41 4.46 1.69
C LEU A 53 -9.57 3.20 1.48
N ILE A 54 -8.82 3.12 0.38
CA ILE A 54 -7.89 2.02 0.12
C ILE A 54 -6.47 2.57 0.19
N ILE A 55 -5.70 2.11 1.18
CA ILE A 55 -4.29 2.48 1.33
C ILE A 55 -3.38 1.33 0.90
N SER A 56 -2.29 1.67 0.24
CA SER A 56 -1.27 0.71 -0.19
C SER A 56 0.06 1.42 -0.47
N ALA A 57 1.17 0.79 -0.09
CA ALA A 57 2.52 1.26 -0.39
C ALA A 57 3.52 0.10 -0.33
N GLY A 58 4.67 0.23 -0.98
CA GLY A 58 5.61 -0.88 -1.18
C GLY A 58 6.92 -0.48 -1.85
N HIS A 59 6.99 -0.62 -3.17
CA HIS A 59 8.23 -0.56 -3.95
C HIS A 59 9.05 0.73 -3.79
N TRP A 60 8.43 1.88 -3.49
CA TRP A 60 9.15 3.14 -3.27
C TRP A 60 10.04 3.15 -2.03
N PHE A 61 9.83 2.23 -1.08
CA PHE A 61 10.68 2.09 0.10
C PHE A 61 12.00 1.33 -0.18
N PHE A 62 12.18 0.80 -1.39
CA PHE A 62 13.48 0.22 -1.79
C PHE A 62 14.47 1.30 -2.27
N ARG A 63 14.02 2.55 -2.42
CA ARG A 63 14.88 3.67 -2.80
C ARG A 63 15.64 4.21 -1.57
N PRO A 64 16.77 4.89 -1.77
CA PRO A 64 17.44 5.61 -0.71
C PRO A 64 16.52 6.60 -0.01
N MET A 65 16.52 6.61 1.32
CA MET A 65 15.67 7.48 2.13
C MET A 65 16.43 8.04 3.33
N VAL A 66 16.11 9.27 3.73
CA VAL A 66 16.50 9.85 5.02
C VAL A 66 15.26 9.96 5.89
N TYR A 67 15.35 9.52 7.13
CA TYR A 67 14.23 9.49 8.06
C TYR A 67 14.29 10.65 9.04
N TYR A 68 13.21 11.42 9.10
CA TYR A 68 13.02 12.53 10.02
C TYR A 68 11.95 12.18 11.07
N GLU A 69 12.23 12.54 12.32
CA GLU A 69 11.22 12.65 13.39
C GLU A 69 11.46 13.96 14.14
N ASN A 70 10.39 14.70 14.47
CA ASN A 70 10.49 16.04 15.04
C ASN A 70 11.46 16.96 14.26
N HIS A 71 11.47 16.84 12.93
CA HIS A 71 12.37 17.57 12.03
C HIS A 71 13.87 17.30 12.24
N GLN A 72 14.24 16.19 12.89
CA GLN A 72 15.63 15.75 13.07
C GLN A 72 15.87 14.40 12.38
N ILE A 73 17.06 14.24 11.79
CA ILE A 73 17.48 12.97 11.19
C ILE A 73 17.62 11.93 12.31
N VAL A 74 16.83 10.86 12.23
CA VAL A 74 16.93 9.71 13.15
C VAL A 74 17.70 8.54 12.55
N GLY A 75 17.85 8.53 11.22
CA GLY A 75 18.59 7.53 10.48
C GLY A 75 18.23 7.57 9.00
N CYS A 76 18.61 6.54 8.26
CA CYS A 76 18.35 6.47 6.83
C CYS A 76 18.24 5.03 6.32
N HIS A 77 18.00 4.87 5.03
CA HIS A 77 18.20 3.65 4.29
C HIS A 77 19.06 3.95 3.06
N TYR A 78 20.24 3.34 2.98
CA TYR A 78 21.16 3.46 1.84
C TYR A 78 21.41 4.91 1.36
N CYS A 79 21.44 5.87 2.30
CA CYS A 79 21.56 7.29 1.96
C CYS A 79 23.00 7.74 1.67
N LEU A 80 24.00 6.93 2.03
CA LEU A 80 25.44 7.24 1.91
C LEU A 80 25.86 8.58 2.55
N LEU A 81 25.11 9.07 3.54
CA LEU A 81 25.45 10.26 4.31
C LEU A 81 26.39 9.91 5.46
N ASP A 82 27.43 10.72 5.64
CA ASP A 82 28.38 10.55 6.75
C ASP A 82 27.67 10.75 8.11
N ASN A 83 28.02 9.91 9.08
CA ASN A 83 27.50 9.95 10.45
C ASN A 83 25.97 9.76 10.59
N VAL A 84 25.30 9.14 9.61
CA VAL A 84 23.87 8.77 9.70
C VAL A 84 23.74 7.25 9.75
N THR A 85 23.05 6.74 10.76
CA THR A 85 22.82 5.29 10.93
C THR A 85 21.86 4.76 9.86
N ASP A 86 22.23 3.67 9.19
CA ASP A 86 21.30 2.92 8.33
C ASP A 86 20.35 2.10 9.22
N LEU A 87 19.08 2.51 9.25
CA LEU A 87 17.99 1.85 9.98
C LEU A 87 17.21 0.86 9.10
N THR A 88 17.65 0.66 7.85
CA THR A 88 16.99 -0.13 6.80
C THR A 88 15.68 0.44 6.30
N MET A 89 15.19 -0.04 5.16
CA MET A 89 13.86 0.32 4.65
C MET A 89 12.71 -0.09 5.58
N TYR A 90 12.87 -1.18 6.35
CA TYR A 90 11.80 -1.72 7.19
C TYR A 90 11.42 -0.78 8.33
N TYR A 91 12.39 -0.03 8.87
CA TYR A 91 12.15 0.98 9.89
C TYR A 91 11.21 2.08 9.36
N GLY A 92 11.57 2.69 8.22
CA GLY A 92 10.76 3.71 7.56
C GLY A 92 9.40 3.18 7.15
N TYR A 93 9.36 2.00 6.54
CA TYR A 93 8.13 1.34 6.09
C TYR A 93 7.12 1.12 7.22
N ARG A 94 7.56 0.51 8.32
CA ARG A 94 6.71 0.26 9.49
C ARG A 94 6.20 1.55 10.13
N LYS A 95 7.07 2.56 10.22
CA LYS A 95 6.72 3.87 10.78
C LYS A 95 5.73 4.63 9.89
N ALA A 96 5.91 4.57 8.57
CA ALA A 96 5.01 5.18 7.61
C ALA A 96 3.58 4.62 7.73
N PHE A 97 3.43 3.29 7.76
CA PHE A 97 2.11 2.67 7.97
C PHE A 97 1.51 3.04 9.33
N ARG A 98 2.33 3.04 10.41
CA ARG A 98 1.88 3.46 11.74
C ARG A 98 1.32 4.88 11.71
N THR A 99 2.03 5.81 11.08
CA THR A 99 1.66 7.23 11.02
C THR A 99 0.45 7.46 10.11
N ALA A 100 0.39 6.80 8.96
CA ALA A 100 -0.78 6.84 8.09
C ALA A 100 -2.05 6.32 8.80
N PHE A 101 -1.95 5.20 9.50
CA PHE A 101 -3.07 4.68 10.30
C PHE A 101 -3.44 5.58 11.47
N LYS A 102 -2.46 6.19 12.13
CA LYS A 102 -2.69 7.20 13.18
C LYS A 102 -3.45 8.40 12.62
N ALA A 103 -3.12 8.85 11.39
CA ALA A 103 -3.85 9.90 10.71
C ALA A 103 -5.33 9.53 10.56
N ILE A 104 -5.63 8.38 9.97
CA ILE A 104 -7.01 7.88 9.80
C ILE A 104 -7.75 7.80 11.14
N ASN A 105 -7.11 7.23 12.17
CA ASN A 105 -7.69 7.11 13.50
C ASN A 105 -7.89 8.47 14.20
N SER A 106 -7.27 9.55 13.71
CA SER A 106 -7.37 10.90 14.26
C SER A 106 -8.43 11.78 13.56
N LEU A 107 -8.89 11.36 12.38
CA LEU A 107 -9.96 12.05 11.64
C LEU A 107 -11.28 11.98 12.43
N LYS A 108 -11.90 13.15 12.65
CA LYS A 108 -13.08 13.27 13.52
C LYS A 108 -14.38 12.92 12.78
N ASN A 109 -14.44 13.28 11.50
CA ASN A 109 -15.64 13.15 10.67
C ASN A 109 -15.59 11.95 9.74
N TYR A 110 -14.44 11.30 9.57
CA TYR A 110 -14.36 10.07 8.78
C TYR A 110 -15.22 8.94 9.39
N LYS A 111 -16.16 8.39 8.59
CA LYS A 111 -17.05 7.27 8.94
C LYS A 111 -16.95 6.09 7.99
N GLY A 112 -16.04 6.17 7.00
CA GLY A 112 -15.87 5.17 5.97
C GLY A 112 -15.23 3.86 6.46
N ILE A 113 -15.01 2.95 5.51
CA ILE A 113 -14.27 1.71 5.73
C ILE A 113 -12.88 1.84 5.13
N THR A 114 -11.86 1.64 5.96
CA THR A 114 -10.47 1.64 5.52
C THR A 114 -10.02 0.24 5.12
N PHE A 115 -9.55 0.10 3.90
CA PHE A 115 -8.93 -1.09 3.36
C PHE A 115 -7.41 -0.91 3.32
N LEU A 116 -6.67 -1.89 3.83
CA LEU A 116 -5.26 -2.05 3.48
C LEU A 116 -5.18 -3.07 2.34
N ARG A 117 -4.64 -2.67 1.18
CA ARG A 117 -4.22 -3.60 0.13
C ARG A 117 -2.77 -4.01 0.39
N THR A 118 -2.54 -5.29 0.65
CA THR A 118 -1.22 -5.80 1.04
C THR A 118 -0.23 -5.80 -0.13
N TYR A 119 1.06 -5.81 0.21
CA TYR A 119 2.17 -5.68 -0.73
C TYR A 119 2.09 -6.72 -1.86
N ALA A 120 2.34 -6.28 -3.09
CA ALA A 120 2.38 -7.13 -4.26
C ALA A 120 3.84 -7.29 -4.69
N PRO A 121 4.46 -8.47 -4.53
CA PRO A 121 5.87 -8.66 -4.86
C PRO A 121 6.17 -8.47 -6.35
N SER A 122 7.39 -8.01 -6.65
CA SER A 122 7.96 -8.04 -7.99
C SER A 122 8.52 -9.44 -8.31
N HIS A 123 8.63 -9.79 -9.60
CA HIS A 123 9.08 -11.11 -10.03
C HIS A 123 10.33 -11.05 -10.93
N PHE A 124 11.35 -10.33 -10.49
CA PHE A 124 12.65 -10.37 -11.18
C PHE A 124 13.33 -11.73 -10.98
N GLU A 125 13.74 -12.32 -12.10
CA GLU A 125 14.55 -13.53 -12.20
C GLU A 125 15.85 -13.21 -12.95
N ASN A 126 16.89 -14.01 -12.73
CA ASN A 126 18.19 -13.91 -13.39
C ASN A 126 18.93 -12.56 -13.23
N GLY A 127 18.58 -11.78 -12.21
CA GLY A 127 19.23 -10.51 -11.89
C GLY A 127 18.34 -9.63 -11.02
N LEU A 128 18.92 -8.58 -10.44
CA LEU A 128 18.15 -7.53 -9.77
C LEU A 128 17.48 -6.61 -10.78
N TRP A 129 16.53 -5.80 -10.31
CA TRP A 129 15.80 -4.84 -11.13
C TRP A 129 16.70 -3.88 -11.92
N ASN A 130 17.87 -3.52 -11.37
CA ASN A 130 18.89 -2.66 -12.00
C ASN A 130 20.13 -3.43 -12.51
N GLN A 131 20.11 -4.76 -12.52
CA GLN A 131 21.25 -5.60 -12.89
C GLN A 131 20.85 -6.65 -13.95
N GLY A 132 19.95 -6.29 -14.87
CA GLY A 132 19.56 -7.14 -15.99
C GLY A 132 18.52 -8.22 -15.66
N GLY A 133 17.89 -8.16 -14.47
CA GLY A 133 16.77 -9.02 -14.12
C GLY A 133 15.61 -8.91 -15.10
N ASN A 134 14.82 -9.99 -15.22
CA ASN A 134 13.66 -10.05 -16.10
C ASN A 134 12.52 -10.90 -15.51
N CYS A 135 11.37 -10.89 -16.16
CA CYS A 135 10.19 -11.68 -15.82
C CYS A 135 9.61 -12.23 -17.12
N VAL A 136 10.11 -13.39 -17.55
CA VAL A 136 9.75 -13.99 -18.85
C VAL A 136 8.76 -15.13 -18.73
N ARG A 137 8.29 -15.42 -17.52
CA ARG A 137 7.31 -16.47 -17.27
C ARG A 137 6.00 -16.16 -17.98
N THR A 138 5.38 -17.20 -18.52
CA THR A 138 4.10 -17.12 -19.25
C THR A 138 3.00 -17.94 -18.59
N LYS A 139 3.29 -18.50 -17.41
CA LYS A 139 2.36 -19.30 -16.61
C LYS A 139 2.49 -18.93 -15.13
N PRO A 140 1.39 -18.98 -14.37
CA PRO A 140 1.42 -18.76 -12.94
C PRO A 140 2.24 -19.85 -12.24
N PHE A 141 2.75 -19.52 -11.05
CA PHE A 141 3.27 -20.54 -10.14
C PHE A 141 2.13 -21.38 -9.57
N ARG A 142 2.42 -22.66 -9.32
CA ARG A 142 1.64 -23.50 -8.40
C ARG A 142 1.96 -23.10 -6.96
N SER A 143 1.05 -23.43 -6.06
CA SER A 143 1.16 -23.07 -4.63
C SER A 143 2.42 -23.58 -3.93
N ASN A 144 3.06 -24.63 -4.47
CA ASN A 144 4.27 -25.23 -3.92
C ASN A 144 5.56 -24.84 -4.67
N GLU A 145 5.48 -24.01 -5.71
CA GLU A 145 6.64 -23.64 -6.54
C GLU A 145 7.36 -22.39 -6.04
N ILE A 146 6.70 -21.58 -5.22
CA ILE A 146 7.26 -20.34 -4.69
C ILE A 146 6.78 -20.11 -3.25
N LYS A 147 7.63 -19.45 -2.47
CA LYS A 147 7.30 -18.89 -1.16
C LYS A 147 7.74 -17.44 -1.13
N LEU A 148 7.06 -16.63 -0.31
CA LEU A 148 7.47 -15.26 -0.07
C LEU A 148 8.87 -15.27 0.56
N ASP A 149 9.83 -14.58 -0.04
CA ASP A 149 11.18 -14.44 0.53
C ASP A 149 11.17 -13.58 1.79
N ASP A 150 12.26 -13.65 2.56
CA ASP A 150 12.36 -13.00 3.87
C ASP A 150 12.16 -11.48 3.81
N GLN A 151 12.64 -10.83 2.74
CA GLN A 151 12.50 -9.39 2.57
C GLN A 151 11.05 -8.98 2.31
N ASN A 152 10.40 -9.66 1.37
CA ASN A 152 8.99 -9.40 1.07
C ASN A 152 8.07 -9.84 2.22
N LEU A 153 8.46 -10.88 2.98
CA LEU A 153 7.76 -11.30 4.19
C LEU A 153 7.83 -10.24 5.29
N GLU A 154 8.98 -9.63 5.54
CA GLU A 154 9.11 -8.55 6.54
C GLU A 154 8.24 -7.34 6.18
N LEU A 155 8.17 -6.96 4.90
CA LEU A 155 7.25 -5.90 4.44
C LEU A 155 5.79 -6.30 4.72
N TYR A 156 5.38 -7.49 4.29
CA TYR A 156 4.02 -7.98 4.52
C TYR A 156 3.66 -7.99 6.01
N MET A 157 4.55 -8.51 6.87
CA MET A 157 4.36 -8.57 8.32
C MET A 157 4.26 -7.17 8.93
N ALA A 158 5.12 -6.24 8.51
CA ALA A 158 5.03 -4.84 8.98
C ALA A 158 3.68 -4.19 8.64
N GLN A 159 3.15 -4.40 7.42
CA GLN A 159 1.82 -3.88 7.05
C GLN A 159 0.72 -4.49 7.92
N VAL A 160 0.70 -5.82 8.03
CA VAL A 160 -0.36 -6.53 8.75
C VAL A 160 -0.32 -6.20 10.23
N GLU A 161 0.87 -6.14 10.85
CA GLU A 161 0.99 -5.81 12.27
C GLU A 161 0.54 -4.40 12.60
N GLU A 162 0.96 -3.39 11.82
CA GLU A 162 0.51 -2.00 12.04
C GLU A 162 -0.97 -1.85 11.71
N PHE A 163 -1.49 -2.55 10.69
CA PHE A 163 -2.93 -2.62 10.40
C PHE A 163 -3.72 -3.21 11.58
N ARG A 164 -3.27 -4.31 12.20
CA ARG A 164 -3.98 -4.93 13.33
C ARG A 164 -3.98 -4.03 14.57
N LYS A 165 -2.88 -3.30 14.82
CA LYS A 165 -2.83 -2.28 15.87
C LYS A 165 -3.85 -1.16 15.59
N ALA A 166 -3.83 -0.62 14.37
CA ALA A 166 -4.73 0.42 13.92
C ALA A 166 -6.20 0.00 13.99
N GLU A 167 -6.53 -1.20 13.52
CA GLU A 167 -7.87 -1.79 13.56
C GLU A 167 -8.37 -1.89 15.01
N LYS A 168 -7.54 -2.37 15.94
CA LYS A 168 -7.90 -2.49 17.36
C LYS A 168 -8.18 -1.12 18.00
N GLU A 169 -7.41 -0.10 17.63
CA GLU A 169 -7.61 1.27 18.12
C GLU A 169 -8.82 1.95 17.47
N GLY A 170 -8.96 1.82 16.16
CA GLY A 170 -10.03 2.41 15.37
C GLY A 170 -11.41 1.84 15.73
N LYS A 171 -11.49 0.54 16.03
CA LYS A 171 -12.74 -0.09 16.52
C LYS A 171 -13.29 0.59 17.78
N LYS A 172 -12.43 1.05 18.69
CA LYS A 172 -12.86 1.79 19.89
C LYS A 172 -13.48 3.15 19.57
N LYS A 173 -13.19 3.69 18.38
CA LYS A 173 -13.72 4.96 17.85
C LYS A 173 -14.87 4.76 16.85
N GLY A 174 -15.32 3.51 16.65
CA GLY A 174 -16.36 3.17 15.69
C GLY A 174 -15.88 3.11 14.22
N LEU A 175 -14.56 3.12 13.97
CA LEU A 175 -14.00 2.98 12.63
C LEU A 175 -13.96 1.52 12.19
N ARG A 176 -14.12 1.29 10.88
CA ARG A 176 -14.11 -0.05 10.28
C ARG A 176 -12.88 -0.22 9.41
N TYR A 177 -12.23 -1.37 9.57
CA TYR A 177 -11.01 -1.74 8.83
C TYR A 177 -11.19 -3.09 8.16
N ARG A 178 -10.64 -3.24 6.95
CA ARG A 178 -10.63 -4.49 6.19
C ARG A 178 -9.25 -4.72 5.58
N LEU A 179 -8.79 -5.96 5.63
CA LEU A 179 -7.55 -6.36 4.98
C LEU A 179 -7.91 -6.94 3.61
N LEU A 180 -7.55 -6.22 2.55
CA LEU A 180 -7.57 -6.73 1.18
C LEU A 180 -6.23 -7.44 0.95
N ASP A 181 -6.16 -8.69 1.38
CA ASP A 181 -4.92 -9.47 1.34
C ASP A 181 -4.69 -10.06 -0.06
N THR A 182 -3.80 -9.40 -0.81
CA THR A 182 -3.47 -9.75 -2.20
C THR A 182 -2.08 -10.37 -2.35
N THR A 183 -1.23 -10.36 -1.32
CA THR A 183 0.19 -10.73 -1.42
C THR A 183 0.39 -12.14 -1.98
N GLN A 184 -0.26 -13.15 -1.39
CA GLN A 184 -0.12 -14.53 -1.85
C GLN A 184 -0.68 -14.73 -3.26
N ALA A 185 -1.82 -14.09 -3.57
CA ALA A 185 -2.42 -14.20 -4.89
C ALA A 185 -1.50 -13.61 -5.98
N MET A 186 -0.83 -12.49 -5.68
CA MET A 186 0.08 -11.84 -6.64
C MET A 186 1.43 -12.53 -6.74
N LEU A 187 1.95 -13.09 -5.64
CA LEU A 187 3.18 -13.91 -5.65
C LEU A 187 3.09 -15.08 -6.64
N LEU A 188 1.88 -15.62 -6.86
CA LEU A 188 1.68 -16.73 -7.77
C LEU A 188 1.59 -16.32 -9.25
N ARG A 189 1.70 -15.02 -9.56
CA ARG A 189 1.39 -14.47 -10.88
C ARG A 189 2.56 -13.78 -11.58
N PRO A 190 3.76 -14.42 -11.67
CA PRO A 190 4.89 -13.83 -12.40
C PRO A 190 4.58 -13.65 -13.90
N ASP A 191 3.56 -14.34 -14.41
CA ASP A 191 3.05 -14.24 -15.78
C ASP A 191 2.29 -12.95 -16.08
N GLY A 192 2.04 -12.12 -15.06
CA GLY A 192 1.24 -10.90 -15.17
C GLY A 192 1.99 -9.63 -15.52
N HIS A 193 3.32 -9.67 -15.55
CA HIS A 193 4.14 -8.49 -15.71
C HIS A 193 4.33 -8.09 -17.18
N PRO A 194 4.37 -6.79 -17.51
CA PRO A 194 4.67 -6.32 -18.86
C PRO A 194 6.04 -6.77 -19.36
N SER A 195 7.00 -6.96 -18.47
CA SER A 195 8.38 -7.28 -18.83
C SER A 195 8.91 -6.20 -19.78
N ARG A 196 9.51 -6.58 -20.92
CA ARG A 196 9.94 -5.64 -21.98
C ARG A 196 8.83 -4.84 -22.68
N TYR A 197 7.56 -5.16 -22.43
CA TYR A 197 6.42 -4.51 -23.07
C TYR A 197 5.79 -3.40 -22.21
N GLY A 198 6.43 -3.02 -21.10
CA GLY A 198 5.99 -1.91 -20.24
C GLY A 198 6.25 -0.52 -20.82
N HIS A 199 7.00 -0.44 -21.92
CA HIS A 199 7.42 0.80 -22.57
C HIS A 199 7.13 0.76 -24.06
N TRP A 200 7.02 1.94 -24.68
CA TRP A 200 6.88 2.00 -26.13
C TRP A 200 8.18 1.53 -26.82
N PRO A 201 8.10 0.89 -28.00
CA PRO A 201 9.28 0.33 -28.67
C PRO A 201 10.41 1.34 -29.00
N HIS A 202 10.10 2.64 -28.97
CA HIS A 202 11.02 3.72 -29.31
C HIS A 202 11.54 4.49 -28.08
N GLU A 203 11.07 4.16 -26.88
CA GLU A 203 11.54 4.79 -25.66
C GLU A 203 12.91 4.23 -25.26
N ASN A 204 13.86 5.14 -25.02
CA ASN A 204 15.16 4.77 -24.46
C ASN A 204 15.08 4.79 -22.94
N VAL A 205 14.83 3.62 -22.34
CA VAL A 205 14.68 3.46 -20.89
C VAL A 205 15.84 2.69 -20.28
N THR A 206 16.36 3.18 -19.15
CA THR A 206 17.45 2.54 -18.40
C THR A 206 17.02 1.21 -17.77
N LEU A 207 15.75 1.14 -17.33
CA LEU A 207 15.14 -0.05 -16.72
C LEU A 207 14.16 -0.66 -17.72
N TYR A 208 14.67 -1.46 -18.65
CA TYR A 208 13.89 -1.94 -19.77
C TYR A 208 12.84 -3.00 -19.41
N ASN A 209 13.11 -3.84 -18.41
CA ASN A 209 12.19 -4.89 -17.98
C ASN A 209 11.34 -4.42 -16.80
N ASP A 210 10.05 -4.29 -17.01
CA ASP A 210 9.09 -3.99 -15.94
C ASP A 210 8.53 -5.27 -15.33
N CYS A 211 9.05 -5.60 -14.14
CA CYS A 211 8.59 -6.75 -13.33
C CYS A 211 7.95 -6.31 -12.01
N VAL A 212 7.48 -5.05 -11.96
CA VAL A 212 6.84 -4.43 -10.79
C VAL A 212 5.37 -4.12 -11.09
N HIS A 213 5.10 -3.53 -12.26
CA HIS A 213 3.75 -3.23 -12.72
C HIS A 213 3.10 -4.42 -13.40
N TRP A 214 1.83 -4.29 -13.75
CA TRP A 214 0.99 -5.39 -14.21
C TRP A 214 0.32 -5.05 -15.54
N CYS A 215 0.21 -6.03 -16.42
CA CYS A 215 -0.60 -5.89 -17.63
C CYS A 215 -2.08 -5.70 -17.29
N LEU A 216 -2.79 -4.94 -18.15
CA LEU A 216 -4.23 -4.82 -18.15
C LEU A 216 -4.79 -5.19 -19.54
N PRO A 217 -5.80 -6.07 -19.63
CA PRO A 217 -6.33 -6.92 -18.55
C PRO A 217 -5.28 -7.93 -18.06
N GLY A 218 -5.42 -8.42 -16.82
CA GLY A 218 -4.38 -9.27 -16.22
C GLY A 218 -4.72 -9.80 -14.83
N PRO A 219 -3.76 -10.45 -14.13
CA PRO A 219 -3.99 -10.97 -12.78
C PRO A 219 -4.48 -9.92 -11.79
N ILE A 220 -4.13 -8.67 -12.04
CA ILE A 220 -4.46 -7.50 -11.23
C ILE A 220 -5.97 -7.24 -11.16
N ASP A 221 -6.74 -7.71 -12.15
CA ASP A 221 -8.21 -7.62 -12.16
C ASP A 221 -8.81 -8.37 -10.95
N THR A 222 -8.10 -9.38 -10.43
CA THR A 222 -8.47 -10.10 -9.20
C THR A 222 -8.56 -9.17 -7.97
N TRP A 223 -7.79 -8.07 -7.93
CA TRP A 223 -7.89 -7.09 -6.84
C TRP A 223 -9.27 -6.43 -6.83
N SER A 224 -9.77 -6.07 -8.01
CA SER A 224 -11.10 -5.49 -8.18
C SER A 224 -12.19 -6.49 -7.85
N ASP A 225 -12.01 -7.77 -8.21
CA ASP A 225 -12.97 -8.84 -7.84
C ASP A 225 -13.06 -9.03 -6.32
N PHE A 226 -11.90 -9.11 -5.65
CA PHE A 226 -11.86 -9.21 -4.19
C PHE A 226 -12.48 -7.99 -3.52
N LEU A 227 -12.12 -6.78 -3.97
CA LEU A 227 -12.69 -5.55 -3.45
C LEU A 227 -14.20 -5.51 -3.64
N LEU A 228 -14.71 -5.82 -4.84
CA LEU A 228 -16.14 -5.82 -5.14
C LEU A 228 -16.90 -6.79 -4.23
N GLU A 229 -16.38 -8.00 -4.03
CA GLU A 229 -16.99 -8.98 -3.13
C GLU A 229 -16.98 -8.49 -1.67
N MET A 230 -15.87 -7.88 -1.22
CA MET A 230 -15.79 -7.29 0.12
C MET A 230 -16.80 -6.14 0.29
N LEU A 231 -16.94 -5.26 -0.70
CA LEU A 231 -17.91 -4.17 -0.69
C LEU A 231 -19.35 -4.68 -0.64
N LYS A 232 -19.68 -5.73 -1.41
CA LYS A 232 -21.00 -6.38 -1.35
C LYS A 232 -21.30 -6.91 0.05
N ARG A 233 -20.33 -7.58 0.68
CA ARG A 233 -20.46 -8.11 2.05
C ARG A 233 -20.67 -6.99 3.07
N GLU A 234 -19.96 -5.87 2.94
CA GLU A 234 -20.15 -4.71 3.81
C GLU A 234 -21.52 -4.05 3.59
N GLY A 235 -22.01 -3.99 2.36
CA GLY A 235 -23.34 -3.52 2.04
C GLY A 235 -24.44 -4.35 2.74
N VAL A 236 -24.32 -5.68 2.71
CA VAL A 236 -25.24 -6.59 3.42
C VAL A 236 -25.19 -6.36 4.93
N ARG A 237 -23.98 -6.31 5.52
CA ARG A 237 -23.81 -6.07 6.97
C ARG A 237 -24.44 -4.76 7.42
N SER A 238 -24.17 -3.67 6.70
CA SER A 238 -24.76 -2.36 7.04
C SER A 238 -26.27 -2.33 6.88
N HIS A 239 -26.84 -3.12 5.97
CA HIS A 239 -28.29 -3.29 5.86
C HIS A 239 -28.87 -4.02 7.09
N GLU A 240 -28.25 -5.13 7.50
CA GLU A 240 -28.67 -5.92 8.67
C GLU A 240 -28.56 -5.11 9.97
N GLU A 241 -27.46 -4.38 10.18
CA GLU A 241 -27.25 -3.49 11.32
C GLU A 241 -28.35 -2.42 11.40
N LYS A 242 -28.76 -1.86 10.25
CA LYS A 242 -29.83 -0.87 10.17
C LYS A 242 -31.20 -1.49 10.52
N LEU A 243 -31.48 -2.71 10.06
CA LEU A 243 -32.72 -3.42 10.42
C LEU A 243 -32.79 -3.72 11.91
N GLN A 244 -31.69 -4.20 12.50
CA GLN A 244 -31.60 -4.48 13.94
C GLN A 244 -31.86 -3.20 14.76
N TYR A 245 -31.19 -2.11 14.41
CA TYR A 245 -31.36 -0.82 15.07
C TYR A 245 -32.81 -0.31 15.05
N LEU A 246 -33.50 -0.48 13.91
CA LEU A 246 -34.91 -0.11 13.76
C LEU A 246 -35.84 -1.02 14.57
N SER A 247 -35.49 -2.31 14.73
CA SER A 247 -36.23 -3.25 15.56
C SER A 247 -36.10 -2.91 17.05
N ASP A 248 -34.89 -2.62 17.52
CA ASP A 248 -34.61 -2.30 18.93
C ASP A 248 -35.33 -1.03 19.39
N ARG A 249 -35.49 -0.04 18.49
CA ARG A 249 -36.27 1.19 18.76
C ARG A 249 -37.78 0.99 18.78
N LYS A 250 -38.29 -0.11 18.20
CA LYS A 250 -39.73 -0.43 18.18
C LYS A 250 -40.19 -1.20 19.41
N LEU A 251 -39.28 -1.70 20.25
CA LEU A 251 -39.61 -2.29 21.54
C LEU A 251 -39.87 -1.16 22.55
N PRO A 252 -41.11 -0.99 23.05
CA PRO A 252 -41.36 -0.05 24.14
C PRO A 252 -40.69 -0.59 25.41
N VAL A 253 -39.85 0.23 26.04
CA VAL A 253 -39.39 0.00 27.41
C VAL A 253 -40.64 -0.03 28.30
N ARG A 254 -40.95 -1.21 28.84
CA ARG A 254 -41.97 -1.38 29.88
C ARG A 254 -41.40 -1.02 31.24
#